data_AF-B0CWK5-F1
#
_entry.id   AF-B0CWK5-F1
#
_cell.length_a   1.000
_cell.length_b   1.000
_cell.length_c   1.000
_cell.angle_alpha   90.00
_cell.angle_beta   90.00
_cell.angle_gamma   90.00
#
_symmetry.space_group_name_H-M   'P 1'
#
loop_
_entity.id
_entity.type
_entity.pdbx_description
1 polymer ?
#
loop_
_entity_poly.entity_id
_entity_poly.type
_entity_poly.pdbx_seq_one_letter_code
_entity_poly.pdbx_strand_id
1 'polypeptide(L)'
;MAWGGPDKQAAEIVAGNPDAKDWQDEARKIVKKTMAQYYNTRPCATPIQRGTGTQDANDDDTSEFNKHRETLLTADTIEGWVAELCCYLSTMQQEVTKNTDLVEWWQNNATLYPTLAHITLDVLPSQASSIHCEQLFSGSKQIATDCHVCLGSTVFEQLVIMGSAWRPDLYDMAVWTAFQQEEVEPFLEFEEMLDEDNASLV
;
A
#
# COMPACT_ATOMS: atom_id res chain seq x y z
N MET A 1 9.69 12.70 21.84
CA MET A 1 10.87 13.48 21.38
C MET A 1 10.55 14.03 20.00
N ALA A 2 10.58 15.34 19.80
CA ALA A 2 10.42 15.92 18.46
C ALA A 2 11.77 15.89 17.72
N TRP A 3 11.80 15.32 16.52
CA TRP A 3 13.01 15.28 15.67
C TRP A 3 12.95 16.39 14.61
N GLY A 4 14.11 16.96 14.26
CA GLY A 4 14.24 17.94 13.16
C GLY A 4 13.62 19.33 13.37
N GLY A 5 13.48 19.83 14.60
CA GLY A 5 12.98 21.19 14.86
C GLY A 5 14.08 22.28 14.88
N PRO A 6 13.71 23.56 15.09
CA PRO A 6 14.61 24.70 14.97
C PRO A 6 15.78 24.65 15.96
N ASP A 7 15.55 24.12 17.16
CA ASP A 7 16.60 23.94 18.17
C ASP A 7 17.70 22.97 17.72
N LYS A 8 17.32 21.94 16.96
CA LYS A 8 18.29 20.97 16.40
C LYS A 8 19.04 21.56 15.23
N GLN A 9 18.36 22.34 14.38
CA GLN A 9 19.02 23.07 13.31
C GLN A 9 20.08 24.03 13.88
N ALA A 10 19.73 24.82 14.90
CA ALA A 10 20.67 25.72 15.56
C ALA A 10 21.86 24.97 16.18
N ALA A 11 21.61 23.83 16.84
CA ALA A 11 22.67 22.99 17.39
C ALA A 11 23.61 22.41 16.32
N GLU A 12 23.09 22.02 15.15
CA GLU A 12 23.89 21.49 14.04
C GLU A 12 24.70 22.60 13.33
N ILE A 13 24.15 23.80 13.19
CA ILE A 13 24.90 24.97 12.68
C ILE A 13 26.06 25.30 13.62
N VAL A 14 25.84 25.26 14.93
CA VAL A 14 26.89 25.45 15.94
C VAL A 14 27.93 24.32 15.91
N ALA A 15 27.51 23.09 15.62
CA ALA A 15 28.40 21.94 15.45
C ALA A 15 29.20 21.97 14.13
N GLY A 16 29.01 22.99 13.29
CA GLY A 16 29.78 23.20 12.06
C GLY A 16 29.14 22.68 10.78
N ASN A 17 27.82 22.38 10.78
CA ASN A 17 27.07 22.07 9.57
C ASN A 17 26.32 23.33 9.07
N PRO A 18 26.86 24.08 8.09
CA PRO A 18 26.21 25.29 7.59
C PRO A 18 24.91 25.00 6.83
N ASP A 19 24.73 23.77 6.34
CA ASP A 19 23.57 23.36 5.54
C ASP A 19 22.48 22.66 6.36
N ALA A 20 22.56 22.75 7.70
CA ALA A 20 21.54 22.15 8.58
C ALA A 20 20.16 22.74 8.28
N LYS A 21 19.17 21.85 8.16
CA LYS A 21 17.84 22.17 7.66
C LYS A 21 16.77 21.82 8.69
N ASP A 22 15.80 22.69 8.88
CA ASP A 22 14.61 22.38 9.68
C ASP A 22 13.71 21.42 8.89
N TRP A 23 13.81 20.13 9.21
CA TRP A 23 13.04 19.09 8.55
C TRP A 23 11.54 19.17 8.87
N GLN A 24 11.15 19.75 10.02
CA GLN A 24 9.73 19.94 10.34
C GLN A 24 9.10 21.02 9.45
N ASP A 25 9.78 22.15 9.30
CA ASP A 25 9.32 23.22 8.42
C ASP A 25 9.26 22.77 6.96
N GLU A 26 10.20 21.93 6.55
CA GLU A 26 10.27 21.43 5.18
C GLU A 26 9.20 20.41 4.90
N ALA A 27 8.92 19.51 5.86
CA ALA A 27 7.75 18.65 5.80
C ALA A 27 6.45 19.48 5.69
N ARG A 28 6.29 20.53 6.51
CA ARG A 28 5.13 21.44 6.44
C ARG A 28 5.02 22.13 5.08
N LYS A 29 6.13 22.60 4.51
CA LYS A 29 6.17 23.20 3.16
C LYS A 29 5.74 22.20 2.09
N ILE A 30 6.22 20.96 2.17
CA ILE A 30 5.84 19.89 1.23
C ILE A 30 4.34 19.62 1.33
N VAL A 31 3.80 19.42 2.54
CA VAL A 31 2.37 19.17 2.73
C VAL A 31 1.52 20.31 2.15
N LYS A 32 1.87 21.57 2.47
CA LYS A 32 1.17 22.74 1.91
C LYS A 32 1.23 22.79 0.39
N LYS A 33 2.39 22.51 -0.19
CA LYS A 33 2.58 22.46 -1.65
C LYS A 33 1.73 21.36 -2.28
N THR A 34 1.74 20.16 -1.71
CA THR A 34 0.95 19.01 -2.20
C THR A 34 -0.54 19.31 -2.09
N MET A 35 -1.02 19.82 -0.96
CA MET A 35 -2.43 20.20 -0.81
C MET A 35 -2.85 21.26 -1.81
N ALA A 36 -2.03 22.30 -2.02
CA ALA A 36 -2.31 23.30 -3.02
C ALA A 36 -2.37 22.70 -4.44
N GLN A 37 -1.47 21.77 -4.78
CA GLN A 37 -1.50 21.07 -6.06
C GLN A 37 -2.79 20.26 -6.23
N TYR A 38 -3.11 19.39 -5.28
CA TYR A 38 -4.31 18.55 -5.31
C TYR A 38 -5.60 19.38 -5.35
N TYR A 39 -5.64 20.50 -4.61
CA TYR A 39 -6.77 21.41 -4.63
C TYR A 39 -6.96 22.05 -6.01
N ASN A 40 -5.87 22.47 -6.66
CA ASN A 40 -5.93 23.09 -8.00
C ASN A 40 -6.17 22.09 -9.13
N THR A 41 -5.68 20.85 -9.00
CA THR A 41 -5.85 19.79 -10.00
C THR A 41 -7.08 18.94 -9.76
N ARG A 42 -7.86 19.25 -8.72
CA ARG A 42 -9.15 18.61 -8.48
C ARG A 42 -9.96 18.78 -9.76
N PRO A 43 -10.54 17.70 -10.32
CA PRO A 43 -11.43 17.83 -11.47
C PRO A 43 -12.63 18.66 -11.03
N CYS A 44 -12.54 19.97 -11.22
CA CYS A 44 -13.69 20.85 -11.26
C CYS A 44 -14.51 20.33 -12.43
N ALA A 45 -15.74 19.86 -12.18
CA ALA A 45 -16.63 19.48 -13.24
C ALA A 45 -16.66 20.63 -14.25
N THR A 46 -16.05 20.42 -15.42
CA THR A 46 -16.11 21.39 -16.51
C THR A 46 -17.59 21.62 -16.75
N PRO A 47 -18.10 22.86 -16.68
CA PRO A 47 -19.50 23.11 -16.96
C PRO A 47 -19.72 22.64 -18.40
N ILE A 48 -20.46 21.55 -18.56
CA ILE A 48 -20.87 21.06 -19.88
C ILE A 48 -21.60 22.24 -20.51
N GLN A 49 -20.97 22.86 -21.51
CA GLN A 49 -21.63 23.85 -22.32
C GLN A 49 -22.81 23.14 -22.97
N ARG A 50 -24.01 23.53 -22.53
CA ARG A 50 -25.28 22.98 -22.94
C ARG A 50 -25.49 23.32 -24.41
N GLY A 51 -24.94 22.49 -25.29
CA GLY A 51 -25.29 22.45 -26.70
C GLY A 51 -26.70 21.91 -26.81
N THR A 52 -27.61 22.74 -27.31
CA THR A 52 -28.95 22.35 -27.73
C THR A 52 -28.84 21.24 -28.78
N GLY A 53 -29.25 20.03 -28.42
CA GLY A 53 -29.38 18.89 -29.33
C GLY A 53 -30.29 17.84 -28.70
N THR A 54 -31.39 17.58 -29.40
CA THR A 54 -32.53 16.68 -29.17
C THR A 54 -32.28 15.42 -28.32
N GLN A 55 -33.29 15.12 -27.51
CA GLN A 55 -33.47 13.94 -26.65
C GLN A 55 -33.13 12.62 -27.35
N ASP A 56 -32.30 11.80 -26.70
CA ASP A 56 -32.45 10.35 -26.70
C ASP A 56 -32.16 9.83 -25.29
N ALA A 57 -33.04 8.94 -24.83
CA ALA A 57 -33.03 8.35 -23.50
C ALA A 57 -31.80 7.45 -23.31
N ASN A 58 -30.92 7.81 -22.39
CA ASN A 58 -30.01 6.88 -21.75
C ASN A 58 -29.70 7.35 -20.33
N ASP A 59 -30.13 6.51 -19.40
CA ASP A 59 -29.72 6.34 -18.01
C ASP A 59 -28.57 7.25 -17.53
N ASP A 60 -28.92 8.34 -16.85
CA ASP A 60 -27.97 9.16 -16.09
C ASP A 60 -27.61 8.42 -14.80
N ASP A 61 -26.89 7.30 -14.94
CA ASP A 61 -26.17 6.66 -13.86
C ASP A 61 -24.93 7.49 -13.51
N THR A 62 -25.15 8.76 -13.15
CA THR A 62 -24.21 9.48 -12.32
C THR A 62 -24.22 8.76 -10.97
N SER A 63 -23.34 7.75 -10.87
CA SER A 63 -23.05 6.98 -9.66
C SER A 63 -23.19 7.88 -8.44
N GLU A 64 -23.89 7.43 -7.40
CA GLU A 64 -24.04 8.14 -6.11
C GLU A 64 -22.71 8.73 -5.62
N PHE A 65 -21.60 8.05 -5.94
CA PHE A 65 -20.23 8.51 -5.69
C PHE A 65 -19.91 9.87 -6.36
N ASN A 66 -20.30 10.08 -7.62
CA ASN A 66 -20.09 11.33 -8.35
C ASN A 66 -20.92 12.47 -7.75
N LYS A 67 -22.21 12.22 -7.42
CA LYS A 67 -23.08 13.22 -6.78
C LYS A 67 -22.58 13.62 -5.40
N HIS A 68 -22.11 12.64 -4.63
CA HIS A 68 -21.50 12.87 -3.32
C HIS A 68 -20.23 13.72 -3.46
N ARG A 69 -19.39 13.41 -4.45
CA ARG A 69 -18.15 14.18 -4.74
C ARG A 69 -18.43 15.64 -5.11
N GLU A 70 -19.44 15.91 -5.94
CA GLU A 70 -19.84 17.28 -6.33
C GLU A 70 -20.44 18.09 -5.16
N THR A 71 -21.13 17.41 -4.24
CA THR A 71 -21.67 18.07 -3.03
C THR A 71 -20.56 18.49 -2.08
N LEU A 72 -19.54 17.64 -1.90
CA LEU A 72 -18.34 17.96 -1.11
C LEU A 72 -17.52 19.10 -1.76
N LEU A 73 -17.50 19.18 -3.09
CA LEU A 73 -16.85 20.27 -3.83
C LEU A 73 -17.52 21.63 -3.60
N THR A 74 -18.84 21.66 -3.45
CA THR A 74 -19.63 22.90 -3.38
C THR A 74 -19.67 23.51 -1.97
N ALA A 75 -19.57 22.67 -0.92
CA ALA A 75 -19.60 23.11 0.47
C ALA A 75 -18.31 23.83 0.94
N ASP A 76 -17.20 23.69 0.22
CA ASP A 76 -15.84 24.08 0.63
C ASP A 76 -15.48 25.55 0.32
N THR A 77 -16.50 26.38 0.07
CA THR A 77 -16.35 27.70 -0.58
C THR A 77 -15.85 28.84 0.29
N ILE A 78 -15.55 28.62 1.59
CA ILE A 78 -15.12 29.72 2.46
C ILE A 78 -13.63 29.65 2.85
N GLU A 79 -12.94 28.50 2.81
CA GLU A 79 -11.51 28.48 3.19
C GLU A 79 -10.69 27.26 2.68
N GLY A 80 -11.18 26.63 1.59
CA GLY A 80 -10.44 25.90 0.56
C GLY A 80 -9.62 24.67 0.94
N TRP A 81 -8.45 24.84 1.52
CA TRP A 81 -7.56 23.72 1.90
C TRP A 81 -6.66 24.10 3.07
N VAL A 82 -6.41 25.40 3.24
CA VAL A 82 -5.64 25.95 4.36
C VAL A 82 -6.43 25.78 5.66
N ALA A 83 -7.73 26.08 5.66
CA ALA A 83 -8.56 25.86 6.85
C ALA A 83 -8.75 24.39 7.15
N GLU A 84 -8.88 23.55 6.13
CA GLU A 84 -8.94 22.10 6.28
C GLU A 84 -7.70 21.58 7.02
N LEU A 85 -6.51 21.98 6.56
CA LEU A 85 -5.24 21.63 7.18
C LEU A 85 -5.11 22.19 8.61
N CYS A 86 -5.50 23.44 8.83
CA CYS A 86 -5.45 24.07 10.15
C CYS A 86 -6.40 23.36 11.14
N CYS A 87 -7.63 23.07 10.70
CA CYS A 87 -8.64 22.37 11.48
C CYS A 87 -8.15 20.96 11.87
N TYR A 88 -7.57 20.23 10.91
CA TYR A 88 -6.95 18.93 11.17
C TYR A 88 -5.83 19.04 12.21
N LEU A 89 -4.87 19.97 12.03
CA LEU A 89 -3.75 20.14 12.97
C LEU A 89 -4.20 20.56 14.38
N SER A 90 -5.32 21.27 14.51
CA SER A 90 -5.90 21.64 15.80
C SER A 90 -6.68 20.50 16.47
N THR A 91 -7.34 19.63 15.71
CA THR A 91 -8.31 18.62 16.21
C THR A 91 -7.72 17.22 16.32
N MET A 92 -6.69 16.91 15.54
CA MET A 92 -6.05 15.59 15.38
C MET A 92 -5.67 14.85 16.66
N GLN A 93 -5.30 15.59 17.70
CA GLN A 93 -4.64 15.00 18.87
C GLN A 93 -5.60 14.25 19.80
N GLN A 94 -6.90 14.26 19.52
CA GLN A 94 -7.90 13.88 20.52
C GLN A 94 -8.45 12.44 20.38
N GLU A 95 -8.33 11.79 19.22
CA GLU A 95 -9.07 10.53 18.95
C GLU A 95 -8.28 9.35 18.36
N VAL A 96 -7.03 9.55 17.89
CA VAL A 96 -6.28 8.45 17.25
C VAL A 96 -5.54 7.61 18.31
N THR A 97 -5.86 6.31 18.36
CA THR A 97 -5.16 5.34 19.22
C THR A 97 -4.14 4.53 18.40
N LYS A 98 -3.20 3.84 19.07
CA LYS A 98 -2.18 3.01 18.39
C LYS A 98 -2.77 1.92 17.49
N ASN A 99 -3.96 1.43 17.81
CA ASN A 99 -4.61 0.32 17.12
C ASN A 99 -5.68 0.79 16.12
N THR A 100 -5.78 2.09 15.87
CA THR A 100 -6.74 2.62 14.90
C THR A 100 -6.26 2.32 13.49
N ASP A 101 -7.12 1.72 12.67
CA ASP A 101 -6.87 1.59 11.24
C ASP A 101 -6.92 3.00 10.61
N LEU A 102 -5.76 3.47 10.15
CA LEU A 102 -5.64 4.79 9.54
C LEU A 102 -6.42 4.89 8.23
N VAL A 103 -6.50 3.80 7.45
CA VAL A 103 -7.22 3.80 6.17
C VAL A 103 -8.71 3.95 6.43
N GLU A 104 -9.25 3.17 7.35
CA GLU A 104 -10.66 3.27 7.77
C GLU A 104 -10.97 4.65 8.37
N TRP A 105 -10.07 5.17 9.21
CA TRP A 105 -10.24 6.48 9.82
C TRP A 105 -10.32 7.60 8.77
N TRP A 106 -9.43 7.59 7.77
CA TRP A 106 -9.45 8.58 6.69
C TRP A 106 -10.65 8.44 5.76
N GLN A 107 -11.15 7.22 5.54
CA GLN A 107 -12.39 6.99 4.80
C GLN A 107 -13.60 7.62 5.53
N ASN A 108 -13.70 7.43 6.84
CA ASN A 108 -14.79 8.00 7.65
C ASN A 108 -14.70 9.54 7.75
N ASN A 109 -13.48 10.08 7.79
CA ASN A 109 -13.23 11.53 7.91
C ASN A 109 -13.11 12.25 6.56
N ALA A 110 -13.30 11.55 5.42
CA ALA A 110 -13.23 12.14 4.09
C ALA A 110 -14.28 13.24 3.83
N THR A 111 -15.38 13.21 4.58
CA THR A 111 -16.42 14.25 4.51
C THR A 111 -15.99 15.56 5.20
N LEU A 112 -15.16 15.47 6.25
CA LEU A 112 -14.66 16.61 7.00
C LEU A 112 -13.38 17.19 6.39
N TYR A 113 -12.53 16.32 5.84
CA TYR A 113 -11.25 16.68 5.25
C TYR A 113 -11.12 16.10 3.84
N PRO A 114 -11.82 16.65 2.84
CA PRO A 114 -11.89 16.05 1.50
C PRO A 114 -10.56 16.06 0.76
N THR A 115 -9.78 17.14 0.84
CA THR A 115 -8.50 17.25 0.12
C THR A 115 -7.42 16.42 0.79
N LEU A 116 -7.37 16.47 2.12
CA LEU A 116 -6.38 15.78 2.92
C LEU A 116 -6.63 14.27 2.92
N ALA A 117 -7.89 13.82 3.04
CA ALA A 117 -8.23 12.40 2.96
C ALA A 117 -7.80 11.79 1.64
N HIS A 118 -8.03 12.46 0.51
CA HIS A 118 -7.56 12.00 -0.80
C HIS A 118 -6.04 11.82 -0.83
N ILE A 119 -5.28 12.85 -0.43
CA ILE A 119 -3.81 12.76 -0.40
C ILE A 119 -3.34 11.62 0.50
N THR A 120 -3.97 11.46 1.67
CA THR A 120 -3.58 10.40 2.60
C THR A 120 -3.93 9.01 2.09
N LEU A 121 -5.08 8.82 1.45
CA LEU A 121 -5.48 7.54 0.89
C LEU A 121 -4.64 7.15 -0.34
N ASP A 122 -4.03 8.12 -1.03
CA ASP A 122 -3.06 7.85 -2.10
C ASP A 122 -1.67 7.45 -1.54
N VAL A 123 -1.26 8.04 -0.41
CA VAL A 123 0.08 7.84 0.17
C VAL A 123 0.13 6.64 1.12
N LEU A 124 -0.92 6.38 1.91
CA LEU A 124 -0.92 5.29 2.91
C LEU A 124 -0.70 3.89 2.31
N PRO A 125 -1.24 3.55 1.12
CA PRO A 125 -0.95 2.27 0.48
C PRO A 125 0.48 2.16 -0.07
N SER A 126 1.25 3.25 -0.10
CA SER A 126 2.63 3.20 -0.57
C SER A 126 3.48 2.39 0.40
N GLN A 127 4.11 1.34 -0.14
CA GLN A 127 4.93 0.44 0.65
C GLN A 127 6.21 1.15 1.12
N ALA A 128 6.48 1.15 2.42
CA ALA A 128 7.63 1.84 3.00
C ALA A 128 8.98 1.16 2.70
N SER A 129 8.99 -0.10 2.24
CA SER A 129 10.20 -0.90 2.00
C SER A 129 10.08 -1.70 0.71
N SER A 130 11.18 -2.23 0.17
CA SER A 130 11.15 -3.21 -0.94
C SER A 130 10.87 -4.65 -0.47
N ILE A 131 10.82 -4.87 0.85
CA ILE A 131 10.83 -6.20 1.47
C ILE A 131 9.66 -7.07 1.01
N HIS A 132 8.46 -6.52 0.83
CA HIS A 132 7.33 -7.35 0.39
C HIS A 132 7.53 -7.87 -1.03
N CYS A 133 8.17 -7.10 -1.91
CA CYS A 133 8.53 -7.56 -3.24
C CYS A 133 9.63 -8.62 -3.15
N GLU A 134 10.64 -8.43 -2.31
CA GLU A 134 11.72 -9.42 -2.10
C GLU A 134 11.19 -10.73 -1.50
N GLN A 135 10.23 -10.66 -0.58
CA GLN A 135 9.57 -11.83 -0.01
C GLN A 135 8.73 -12.56 -1.08
N LEU A 136 8.01 -11.82 -1.92
CA LEU A 136 7.28 -12.37 -3.07
C LEU A 136 8.25 -13.09 -4.03
N PHE A 137 9.36 -12.45 -4.39
CA PHE A 137 10.35 -13.04 -5.27
C PHE A 137 11.07 -14.24 -4.66
N SER A 138 11.41 -14.18 -3.38
CA SER A 138 12.02 -15.30 -2.65
C SER A 138 11.08 -16.49 -2.55
N GLY A 139 9.79 -16.26 -2.29
CA GLY A 139 8.78 -17.31 -2.31
C GLY A 139 8.57 -17.91 -3.70
N SER A 140 8.78 -17.14 -4.76
CA SER A 140 8.72 -17.62 -6.15
C SER A 140 10.00 -18.32 -6.63
N LYS A 141 11.05 -18.43 -5.80
CA LYS A 141 12.35 -19.02 -6.18
C LYS A 141 12.21 -20.43 -6.75
N GLN A 142 11.30 -21.24 -6.20
CA GLN A 142 11.07 -22.60 -6.68
C GLN A 142 10.55 -22.64 -8.12
N ILE A 143 9.65 -21.71 -8.46
CA ILE A 143 9.06 -21.55 -9.79
C ILE A 143 10.08 -20.88 -10.75
N ALA A 144 10.91 -19.99 -10.22
CA ALA A 144 11.90 -19.24 -10.99
C ALA A 144 13.17 -20.06 -11.31
N THR A 145 13.63 -20.93 -10.41
CA THR A 145 14.94 -21.59 -10.50
C THR A 145 14.87 -23.11 -10.34
N ASP A 146 14.21 -23.63 -9.29
CA ASP A 146 14.38 -25.04 -8.90
C ASP A 146 13.64 -26.04 -9.78
N CYS A 147 12.52 -25.66 -10.42
CA CYS A 147 11.79 -26.59 -11.27
C CYS A 147 12.30 -26.68 -12.72
N HIS A 148 13.31 -25.90 -13.15
CA HIS A 148 13.86 -25.92 -14.52
C HIS A 148 12.83 -25.93 -15.68
N VAL A 149 11.58 -25.56 -15.41
CA VAL A 149 10.58 -25.33 -16.45
C VAL A 149 10.92 -23.95 -16.96
N CYS A 150 11.47 -23.83 -18.17
CA CYS A 150 11.79 -22.54 -18.80
C CYS A 150 10.51 -21.73 -19.08
N LEU A 151 9.79 -21.32 -18.04
CA LEU A 151 8.65 -20.44 -18.09
C LEU A 151 9.16 -19.11 -18.64
N GLY A 152 8.61 -18.70 -19.79
CA GLY A 152 8.87 -17.36 -20.30
C GLY A 152 8.44 -16.32 -19.26
N SER A 153 9.10 -15.14 -19.24
CA SER A 153 8.84 -14.14 -18.18
C SER A 153 7.37 -13.76 -18.09
N THR A 154 6.65 -13.73 -19.23
CA THR A 154 5.21 -13.48 -19.27
C THR A 154 4.40 -14.50 -18.45
N VAL A 155 4.70 -15.79 -18.56
CA VAL A 155 3.95 -16.83 -17.84
C VAL A 155 4.33 -16.82 -16.35
N PHE A 156 5.60 -16.55 -16.05
CA PHE A 156 6.08 -16.35 -14.68
C PHE A 156 5.37 -15.18 -13.99
N GLU A 157 5.29 -14.01 -14.64
CA GLU A 157 4.60 -12.83 -14.14
C GLU A 157 3.11 -13.10 -13.89
N GLN A 158 2.43 -13.74 -14.85
CA GLN A 158 1.03 -14.13 -14.70
C GLN A 158 0.82 -15.05 -13.50
N LEU A 159 1.71 -16.02 -13.29
CA LEU A 159 1.61 -16.96 -12.17
C LEU A 159 1.83 -16.27 -10.82
N VAL A 160 2.80 -15.36 -10.73
CA VAL A 160 3.07 -14.59 -9.51
C VAL A 160 1.89 -13.67 -9.19
N ILE A 161 1.32 -12.98 -10.19
CA ILE A 161 0.14 -12.12 -10.00
C ILE A 161 -1.06 -12.96 -9.54
N MET A 162 -1.38 -14.04 -10.24
CA MET A 162 -2.49 -14.93 -9.90
C MET A 162 -2.31 -15.53 -8.50
N GLY A 163 -1.10 -16.01 -8.18
CA GLY A 163 -0.76 -16.53 -6.87
C GLY A 163 -0.92 -15.47 -5.77
N SER A 164 -0.46 -14.23 -6.00
CA SER A 164 -0.61 -13.14 -5.03
C SER A 164 -2.06 -12.73 -4.80
N ALA A 165 -2.86 -12.66 -5.87
CA ALA A 165 -4.25 -12.23 -5.80
C ALA A 165 -5.16 -13.29 -5.15
N TRP A 166 -4.82 -14.57 -5.29
CA TRP A 166 -5.65 -15.68 -4.84
C TRP A 166 -5.14 -16.32 -3.54
N ARG A 167 -3.92 -16.01 -3.10
CA ARG A 167 -3.32 -16.57 -1.86
C ARG A 167 -4.16 -16.43 -0.58
N PRO A 168 -4.94 -15.35 -0.34
CA PRO A 168 -5.78 -15.26 0.86
C PRO A 168 -6.91 -16.30 0.89
N ASP A 169 -7.41 -16.70 -0.29
CA ASP A 169 -8.55 -17.61 -0.46
C ASP A 169 -8.11 -19.04 -0.82
N LEU A 170 -6.87 -19.22 -1.26
CA LEU A 170 -6.31 -20.53 -1.58
C LEU A 170 -5.84 -21.22 -0.31
N TYR A 171 -6.42 -22.39 -0.06
CA TYR A 171 -5.99 -23.33 0.96
C TYR A 171 -4.50 -23.65 0.80
N ASP A 172 -3.72 -23.49 1.87
CA ASP A 172 -2.28 -23.77 1.87
C ASP A 172 -2.02 -25.28 1.79
N MET A 173 -2.00 -25.78 0.54
CA MET A 173 -1.72 -27.18 0.25
C MET A 173 -0.31 -27.58 0.70
N ALA A 174 0.65 -26.64 0.86
CA ALA A 174 2.00 -26.97 1.31
C ALA A 174 2.03 -27.31 2.80
N VAL A 175 1.23 -26.62 3.62
CA VAL A 175 1.01 -27.02 5.03
C VAL A 175 0.32 -28.38 5.11
N TRP A 176 -0.63 -28.66 4.22
CA TRP A 176 -1.29 -29.96 4.15
C TRP A 176 -0.37 -31.10 3.70
N THR A 177 0.48 -30.87 2.69
CA THR A 177 1.46 -31.86 2.23
C THR A 177 2.56 -32.07 3.26
N ALA A 178 3.00 -31.03 3.97
CA ALA A 178 3.94 -31.16 5.08
C ALA A 178 3.34 -31.91 6.28
N PHE A 179 2.03 -31.78 6.52
CA PHE A 179 1.32 -32.56 7.53
C PHE A 179 1.20 -34.05 7.13
N GLN A 180 1.12 -34.36 5.84
CA GLN A 180 0.99 -35.73 5.33
C GLN A 180 2.31 -36.40 4.95
N GLN A 181 3.43 -35.69 5.01
CA GLN A 181 4.73 -36.30 4.86
C GLN A 181 5.07 -37.02 6.17
N GLU A 182 4.54 -38.25 6.30
CA GLU A 182 5.06 -39.25 7.21
C GLU A 182 6.57 -39.33 6.95
N GLU A 183 7.39 -38.97 7.95
CA GLU A 183 8.83 -39.24 7.90
C GLU A 183 8.96 -40.72 7.59
N VAL A 184 9.40 -41.04 6.38
CA VAL A 184 9.77 -42.41 6.05
C VAL A 184 10.98 -42.70 6.93
N GLU A 185 10.71 -43.36 8.07
CA GLU A 185 11.72 -44.00 8.90
C GLU A 185 12.73 -44.66 7.95
N PRO A 186 14.04 -44.39 8.08
CA PRO A 186 15.04 -45.08 7.29
C PRO A 186 14.76 -46.57 7.46
N PHE A 187 14.29 -47.22 6.39
CA PHE A 187 13.99 -48.65 6.40
C PHE A 187 15.30 -49.38 6.70
N LEU A 188 15.54 -49.69 7.98
CA LEU A 188 16.66 -50.51 8.47
C LEU A 188 16.68 -51.89 7.79
N GLU A 189 15.56 -52.29 7.20
CA GLU A 189 15.38 -53.52 6.43
C GLU A 189 16.19 -53.56 5.11
N PHE A 190 16.60 -52.41 4.53
CA PHE A 190 17.45 -52.41 3.33
C PHE A 190 18.95 -52.50 3.64
N GLU A 191 19.37 -52.15 4.86
CA GLU A 191 20.78 -52.20 5.27
C GLU A 191 21.20 -53.65 5.59
N GLU A 192 20.30 -54.43 6.19
CA GLU A 192 20.53 -55.86 6.48
C GLU A 192 20.62 -56.72 5.20
N MET A 193 19.86 -56.37 4.15
CA MET A 193 19.89 -57.06 2.85
C MET A 193 21.20 -56.82 2.07
N LEU A 194 21.86 -55.69 2.29
CA LEU A 194 23.17 -55.38 1.69
C LEU A 194 24.31 -56.12 2.41
N ASP A 195 24.17 -56.37 3.72
CA ASP A 195 25.13 -57.14 4.49
C ASP A 195 25.08 -58.65 4.16
N GLU A 196 23.89 -59.20 3.87
CA GLU A 196 23.73 -60.59 3.46
C GLU A 196 24.35 -60.89 2.07
N ASP A 197 24.21 -59.97 1.11
CA ASP A 197 24.81 -60.09 -0.22
C ASP A 197 26.34 -59.96 -0.18
N ASN A 198 26.88 -59.17 0.75
CA ASN A 198 28.32 -59.01 0.93
C ASN A 198 28.96 -60.19 1.70
N ALA A 199 28.19 -60.86 2.58
CA ALA A 199 28.62 -62.04 3.30
C ALA A 199 28.63 -63.32 2.44
N SER A 200 27.87 -63.37 1.34
CA SER A 200 27.84 -64.51 0.40
C SER A 200 29.04 -64.55 -0.58
N LEU A 201 29.93 -63.56 -0.54
CA LEU A 201 31.08 -63.43 -1.44
C LEU A 201 32.46 -63.73 -0.79
N VAL A 202 32.48 -64.26 0.43
CA VAL A 202 33.70 -64.74 1.13
C VAL A 202 33.65 -66.25 1.32
#